data_AF-A0A5B9QBP4-F1
#
_entry.id   AF-A0A5B9QBP4-F1
#
_cell.length_a   1.000
_cell.length_b   1.000
_cell.length_c   1.000
_cell.angle_alpha   90.00
_cell.angle_beta   90.00
_cell.angle_gamma   90.00
#
_symmetry.space_group_name_H-M   'P 1'
#
loop_
_entity.id
_entity.type
_entity.pdbx_description
1 polymer ?
#
loop_
_entity_poly.entity_id
_entity_poly.type
_entity_poly.pdbx_seq_one_letter_code
_entity_poly.pdbx_strand_id
1 'polypeptide(L)'
;MFTFGREHERECVLRYLPKGEDVSRVTALVDGVHDYLDGKCSRASLYSVFATVFSEGGSGAWEQAGSWLRRFVGENTEFQMVWRELAAHRLGKVRFRVACFINEMPPALAKELGSQLAEDCHKKTREMAQARLDELSDDS
;
A
#
# COMPACT_ATOMS: atom_id res chain seq x y z
N MET A 1 -11.41 3.12 13.30
CA MET A 1 -12.50 3.07 12.29
C MET A 1 -12.98 4.48 11.90
N PHE A 2 -12.21 5.14 11.03
CA PHE A 2 -12.48 6.46 10.45
C PHE A 2 -12.81 6.31 8.96
N THR A 3 -13.84 5.51 8.65
CA THR A 3 -14.40 5.46 7.29
C THR A 3 -15.65 6.34 7.28
N PHE A 4 -15.68 7.37 6.44
CA PHE A 4 -16.84 8.28 6.32
C PHE A 4 -18.07 7.61 5.68
N GLY A 5 -17.94 6.34 5.27
CA GLY A 5 -18.96 5.52 4.62
C GLY A 5 -18.48 5.05 3.26
N ARG A 6 -18.91 3.85 2.85
CA ARG A 6 -18.49 3.18 1.61
C ARG A 6 -18.64 4.05 0.37
N GLU A 7 -19.81 4.65 0.18
CA GLU A 7 -20.10 5.48 -0.99
C GLU A 7 -19.29 6.78 -1.00
N HIS A 8 -19.11 7.42 0.16
CA HIS A 8 -18.31 8.64 0.26
C HIS A 8 -16.84 8.37 -0.09
N GLU A 9 -16.27 7.28 0.40
CA GLU A 9 -14.89 6.93 0.11
C GLU A 9 -14.70 6.49 -1.35
N ARG A 10 -15.69 5.80 -1.93
CA ARG A 10 -15.71 5.49 -3.36
C ARG A 10 -15.69 6.78 -4.19
N GLU A 11 -16.58 7.72 -3.91
CA GLU A 11 -16.63 9.02 -4.61
C GLU A 11 -15.32 9.81 -4.48
N CYS A 12 -14.77 9.88 -3.27
CA CYS A 12 -13.49 10.53 -3.02
C CYS A 12 -12.39 9.91 -3.89
N VAL A 13 -12.24 8.59 -3.84
CA VAL A 13 -11.15 7.92 -4.56
C VAL A 13 -11.33 8.04 -6.08
N LEU A 14 -12.56 7.92 -6.59
CA LEU A 14 -12.86 8.09 -8.02
C LEU A 14 -12.57 9.52 -8.52
N ARG A 15 -12.73 10.54 -7.66
CA ARG A 15 -12.45 11.93 -8.02
C ARG A 15 -10.96 12.19 -8.29
N TYR A 16 -10.07 11.47 -7.60
CA TYR A 16 -8.62 11.63 -7.73
C TYR A 16 -7.99 10.62 -8.70
N LEU A 17 -8.76 9.69 -9.23
CA LEU A 17 -8.27 8.70 -10.18
C LEU A 17 -8.14 9.34 -11.58
N PRO A 18 -6.97 9.27 -12.25
CA PRO A 18 -6.82 9.81 -13.59
C PRO A 18 -7.79 9.16 -14.60
N LYS A 19 -8.24 9.91 -15.61
CA LYS A 19 -9.15 9.39 -16.64
C LYS A 19 -8.51 8.21 -17.37
N GLY A 20 -9.21 7.07 -17.40
CA GLY A 20 -8.74 5.84 -18.06
C GLY A 20 -7.96 4.90 -17.16
N GLU A 21 -7.78 5.23 -15.87
CA GLU A 21 -7.25 4.31 -14.89
C GLU A 21 -8.29 3.31 -14.36
N ASP A 22 -7.79 2.38 -13.56
CA ASP A 22 -8.41 1.11 -13.18
C ASP A 22 -9.52 1.29 -12.12
N VAL A 23 -10.58 2.00 -12.50
CA VAL A 23 -11.76 2.29 -11.67
C VAL A 23 -12.29 1.04 -10.98
N SER A 24 -12.33 -0.10 -11.67
CA SER A 24 -12.83 -1.37 -11.13
C SER A 24 -11.95 -1.90 -10.01
N ARG A 25 -10.62 -1.91 -10.18
CA ARG A 25 -9.66 -2.36 -9.16
C ARG A 25 -9.71 -1.48 -7.91
N VAL A 26 -9.79 -0.17 -8.11
CA VAL A 26 -9.85 0.78 -6.99
C VAL A 26 -11.19 0.73 -6.26
N THR A 27 -12.28 0.50 -6.98
CA THR A 27 -13.59 0.25 -6.38
C THR A 27 -13.58 -1.05 -5.58
N ALA A 28 -13.01 -2.13 -6.14
CA ALA A 28 -12.87 -3.41 -5.45
C ALA A 28 -12.01 -3.32 -4.18
N LEU A 29 -11.00 -2.44 -4.17
CA LEU A 29 -10.22 -2.14 -2.98
C LEU A 29 -11.09 -1.53 -1.86
N VAL A 30 -11.83 -0.46 -2.17
CA VAL A 30 -12.71 0.19 -1.19
C VAL A 30 -13.77 -0.79 -0.70
N ASP A 31 -14.44 -1.50 -1.61
CA ASP A 31 -15.45 -2.49 -1.25
C ASP A 31 -14.87 -3.62 -0.40
N GLY A 32 -13.69 -4.13 -0.74
CA GLY A 32 -13.03 -5.18 0.03
C GLY A 32 -12.70 -4.75 1.46
N VAL A 33 -12.24 -3.50 1.66
CA VAL A 33 -11.99 -2.95 3.00
C VAL A 33 -13.28 -2.87 3.81
N HIS A 34 -14.35 -2.32 3.23
CA HIS A 34 -15.65 -2.23 3.91
C HIS A 34 -16.25 -3.61 4.19
N ASP A 35 -16.15 -4.55 3.25
CA ASP A 35 -16.62 -5.93 3.45
C ASP A 35 -15.84 -6.64 4.56
N TYR A 36 -14.54 -6.37 4.71
CA TYR A 36 -13.76 -6.92 5.82
C TYR A 36 -14.20 -6.32 7.15
N LEU A 37 -14.38 -5.00 7.22
CA LEU A 37 -14.84 -4.30 8.43
C LEU A 37 -16.26 -4.73 8.84
N ASP A 38 -17.12 -5.04 7.87
CA ASP A 38 -18.46 -5.59 8.09
C ASP A 38 -18.47 -7.09 8.42
N GLY A 39 -17.32 -7.77 8.44
CA GLY A 39 -17.20 -9.22 8.64
C GLY A 39 -17.74 -10.08 7.48
N LYS A 40 -17.91 -9.49 6.30
CA LYS A 40 -18.45 -10.11 5.08
C LYS A 40 -17.37 -10.78 4.22
N CYS A 41 -16.11 -10.36 4.34
CA CYS A 41 -15.00 -10.99 3.63
C CYS A 41 -13.89 -11.47 4.56
N SER A 42 -13.15 -12.47 4.11
CA SER A 42 -12.04 -13.03 4.87
C SER A 42 -10.79 -12.15 4.75
N ARG A 43 -9.90 -12.25 5.74
CA ARG A 43 -8.57 -11.64 5.69
C ARG A 43 -7.81 -12.00 4.41
N ALA A 44 -7.86 -13.26 3.99
CA ALA A 44 -7.19 -13.74 2.78
C ALA A 44 -7.75 -13.09 1.51
N SER A 45 -9.05 -12.81 1.49
CA SER A 45 -9.71 -12.10 0.38
C SER A 45 -9.23 -10.65 0.31
N LEU A 46 -9.25 -9.92 1.42
CA LEU A 46 -8.78 -8.53 1.46
C LEU A 46 -7.27 -8.45 1.16
N TYR A 47 -6.48 -9.39 1.67
CA TYR A 47 -5.07 -9.55 1.34
C TYR A 47 -4.84 -9.62 -0.17
N SER A 48 -5.57 -10.50 -0.86
CA SER A 48 -5.46 -10.66 -2.31
C SER A 48 -5.85 -9.39 -3.05
N VAL A 49 -6.85 -8.66 -2.57
CA VAL A 49 -7.26 -7.38 -3.17
C VAL A 49 -6.13 -6.35 -3.06
N PHE A 50 -5.54 -6.17 -1.87
CA PHE A 50 -4.39 -5.28 -1.70
C PHE A 50 -3.23 -5.65 -2.60
N ALA A 51 -2.82 -6.92 -2.60
CA ALA A 51 -1.69 -7.40 -3.38
C ALA A 51 -1.91 -7.18 -4.89
N THR A 52 -3.10 -7.49 -5.41
CA THR A 52 -3.43 -7.33 -6.83
C THR A 52 -3.47 -5.87 -7.23
N VAL A 53 -4.22 -5.02 -6.51
CA VAL A 53 -4.35 -3.60 -6.87
C VAL A 53 -2.99 -2.89 -6.77
N PHE A 54 -2.19 -3.20 -5.76
CA PHE A 54 -0.87 -2.61 -5.59
C PHE A 54 0.15 -3.05 -6.65
N SER A 55 0.12 -4.31 -7.08
CA SER A 55 1.12 -4.85 -8.02
C SER A 55 0.75 -4.64 -9.49
N GLU A 56 -0.54 -4.72 -9.83
CA GLU A 56 -1.05 -4.64 -11.20
C GLU A 56 -1.62 -3.26 -11.54
N GLY A 57 -2.06 -2.49 -10.55
CA GLY A 57 -2.71 -1.20 -10.77
C GLY A 57 -1.84 -0.17 -11.49
N GLY A 58 -2.50 0.71 -12.24
CA GLY A 58 -1.95 1.96 -12.78
C GLY A 58 -1.53 2.94 -11.68
N SER A 59 -0.95 4.08 -12.06
CA SER A 59 -0.36 5.08 -11.16
C SER A 59 -1.29 5.45 -10.00
N GLY A 60 -2.53 5.83 -10.28
CA GLY A 60 -3.50 6.17 -9.25
C GLY A 60 -3.94 4.95 -8.44
N ALA A 61 -4.07 3.77 -9.06
CA ALA A 61 -4.54 2.59 -8.37
C ALA A 61 -3.57 2.06 -7.28
N TRP A 62 -2.26 1.97 -7.57
CA TRP A 62 -1.30 1.46 -6.58
C TRP A 62 -1.06 2.45 -5.44
N GLU A 63 -1.11 3.76 -5.72
CA GLU A 63 -1.01 4.81 -4.70
C GLU A 63 -2.18 4.74 -3.72
N GLN A 64 -3.39 4.56 -4.25
CA GLN A 64 -4.58 4.35 -3.43
C GLN A 64 -4.48 3.06 -2.60
N ALA A 65 -4.02 1.96 -3.20
CA ALA A 65 -3.78 0.71 -2.48
C ALA A 65 -2.77 0.88 -1.33
N GLY A 66 -1.66 1.58 -1.56
CA GLY A 66 -0.66 1.83 -0.53
C GLY A 66 -1.16 2.75 0.58
N SER A 67 -1.88 3.82 0.23
CA SER A 67 -2.50 4.74 1.20
C SER A 67 -3.51 4.01 2.09
N TRP A 68 -4.37 3.18 1.48
CA TRP A 68 -5.29 2.32 2.22
C TRP A 68 -4.55 1.32 3.10
N LEU A 69 -3.56 0.61 2.56
CA LEU A 69 -2.81 -0.42 3.30
C LEU A 69 -2.06 0.20 4.49
N ARG A 70 -1.48 1.38 4.33
CA ARG A 70 -0.86 2.14 5.43
C ARG A 70 -1.85 2.40 6.55
N ARG A 71 -3.00 3.03 6.23
CA ARG A 71 -4.05 3.33 7.21
C ARG A 71 -4.53 2.05 7.90
N PHE A 72 -4.70 1.00 7.12
CA PHE A 72 -5.22 -0.28 7.59
C PHE A 72 -4.25 -0.98 8.53
N VAL A 73 -2.96 -1.00 8.21
CA VAL A 73 -1.90 -1.57 9.05
C VAL A 73 -1.73 -0.83 10.38
N GLY A 74 -2.00 0.47 10.41
CA GLY A 74 -2.03 1.25 11.65
C GLY A 74 -3.08 0.75 12.65
N GLU A 75 -4.21 0.22 12.18
CA GLU A 75 -5.28 -0.35 13.03
C GLU A 75 -5.19 -1.90 13.12
N ASN A 76 -4.64 -2.57 12.12
CA ASN A 76 -4.63 -4.04 11.96
C ASN A 76 -3.22 -4.54 11.57
N THR A 77 -2.37 -4.78 12.56
CA THR A 77 -0.96 -5.16 12.36
C THR A 77 -0.77 -6.47 11.59
N GLU A 78 -1.77 -7.33 11.53
CA GLU A 78 -1.74 -8.56 10.74
C GLU A 78 -1.56 -8.31 9.22
N PHE A 79 -1.95 -7.13 8.71
CA PHE A 79 -1.77 -6.76 7.31
C PHE A 79 -0.35 -6.29 6.99
N GLN A 80 0.56 -6.22 7.97
CA GLN A 80 1.98 -5.96 7.71
C GLN A 80 2.60 -7.03 6.79
N MET A 81 2.08 -8.26 6.79
CA MET A 81 2.54 -9.29 5.86
C MET A 81 2.37 -8.89 4.40
N VAL A 82 1.34 -8.09 4.07
CA VAL A 82 1.15 -7.59 2.70
C VAL A 82 2.36 -6.78 2.26
N TRP A 83 2.85 -5.88 3.12
CA TRP A 83 4.05 -5.10 2.83
C TRP A 83 5.29 -5.96 2.65
N ARG A 84 5.48 -6.98 3.50
CA ARG A 84 6.62 -7.90 3.42
C ARG A 84 6.63 -8.69 2.09
N GLU A 85 5.48 -9.22 1.68
CA GLU A 85 5.38 -9.95 0.41
C GLU A 85 5.57 -9.03 -0.81
N LEU A 86 5.03 -7.80 -0.76
CA LEU A 86 5.24 -6.81 -1.82
C LEU A 86 6.71 -6.36 -1.89
N ALA A 87 7.40 -6.23 -0.76
CA ALA A 87 8.83 -5.90 -0.70
C ALA A 87 9.72 -7.03 -1.25
N ALA A 88 9.30 -8.29 -1.08
CA ALA A 88 9.96 -9.46 -1.65
C ALA A 88 9.54 -9.78 -3.09
N HIS A 89 8.67 -8.96 -3.69
CA HIS A 89 8.06 -9.28 -4.98
C HIS A 89 9.07 -9.35 -6.12
N ARG A 90 8.91 -10.31 -7.05
CA ARG A 90 9.86 -10.53 -8.17
C ARG A 90 10.09 -9.32 -9.07
N LEU A 91 9.06 -8.49 -9.26
CA LEU A 91 9.12 -7.31 -10.13
C LEU A 91 9.66 -6.09 -9.39
N GLY A 92 10.77 -5.52 -9.88
CA GLY A 92 11.37 -4.31 -9.32
C GLY A 92 10.42 -3.12 -9.24
N LYS A 93 9.48 -2.97 -10.19
CA LYS A 93 8.46 -1.92 -10.14
C LYS A 93 7.60 -1.97 -8.87
N VAL A 94 7.29 -3.18 -8.36
CA VAL A 94 6.46 -3.36 -7.16
C VAL A 94 7.28 -3.05 -5.92
N ARG A 95 8.53 -3.51 -5.88
CA ARG A 95 9.46 -3.20 -4.78
C ARG A 95 9.74 -1.70 -4.68
N PHE A 96 9.90 -1.02 -5.82
CA PHE A 96 9.99 0.45 -5.87
C PHE A 96 8.73 1.13 -5.31
N ARG A 97 7.53 0.64 -5.65
CA ARG A 97 6.28 1.15 -5.07
C ARG A 97 6.25 1.02 -3.55
N VAL A 98 6.74 -0.10 -3.00
CA VAL A 98 6.88 -0.28 -1.54
C VAL A 98 7.87 0.73 -0.97
N ALA A 99 9.02 0.93 -1.63
CA ALA A 99 10.02 1.91 -1.22
C ALA A 99 9.44 3.33 -1.08
N CYS A 100 8.47 3.71 -1.94
CA CYS A 100 7.81 5.01 -1.86
C CYS A 100 7.02 5.25 -0.56
N PHE A 101 6.62 4.19 0.16
CA PHE A 101 5.78 4.28 1.36
C PHE A 101 6.55 4.06 2.67
N ILE A 102 7.87 3.87 2.64
CA ILE A 102 8.68 3.49 3.82
C ILE A 102 8.53 4.49 4.97
N ASN A 103 8.62 5.78 4.70
CA ASN A 103 8.48 6.85 5.70
C ASN A 103 7.05 6.97 6.27
N GLU A 104 6.08 6.29 5.66
CA GLU A 104 4.70 6.31 6.12
C GLU A 104 4.30 5.01 6.86
N MET A 105 5.18 4.02 6.95
CA MET A 105 4.94 2.76 7.66
C MET A 105 5.19 2.88 9.17
N PRO A 106 4.68 1.94 9.98
CA PRO A 106 5.09 1.83 11.39
C PRO A 106 6.62 1.73 11.52
N PRO A 107 7.28 2.42 12.47
CA PRO A 107 8.74 2.57 12.50
C PRO A 107 9.54 1.26 12.42
N ALA A 108 9.07 0.21 13.11
CA ALA A 108 9.72 -1.10 13.07
C ALA A 108 9.67 -1.74 11.66
N LEU A 109 8.52 -1.63 10.99
CA LEU A 109 8.34 -2.15 9.63
C LEU A 109 9.10 -1.29 8.61
N ALA A 110 9.09 0.03 8.79
CA ALA A 110 9.83 0.97 7.95
C ALA A 110 11.32 0.66 7.97
N LYS A 111 11.90 0.44 9.15
CA LYS A 111 13.31 0.07 9.30
C LYS A 111 13.61 -1.30 8.68
N GLU A 112 12.78 -2.30 8.97
CA GLU A 112 12.91 -3.67 8.40
C GLU A 112 12.94 -3.64 6.87
N LEU A 113 11.88 -3.09 6.26
CA LEU A 113 11.71 -3.10 4.81
C LEU A 113 12.60 -2.08 4.11
N GLY A 114 12.83 -0.93 4.73
CA GLY A 114 13.71 0.10 4.19
C GLY A 114 15.13 -0.42 4.06
N SER A 115 15.68 -1.06 5.10
CA SER A 115 17.03 -1.65 5.04
C SER A 115 17.11 -2.77 3.99
N GLN A 116 16.08 -3.63 3.91
CA GLN A 116 16.01 -4.65 2.87
C GLN A 116 16.02 -4.06 1.45
N LEU A 117 15.22 -3.01 1.20
CA LEU A 117 15.09 -2.39 -0.12
C LEU A 117 16.27 -1.47 -0.48
N ALA A 118 16.99 -0.96 0.51
CA ALA A 118 18.24 -0.23 0.30
C ALA A 118 19.35 -1.11 -0.30
N GLU A 119 19.24 -2.44 -0.15
CA GLU A 119 20.13 -3.44 -0.74
C GLU A 119 19.57 -4.07 -2.03
N ASP A 120 18.44 -3.58 -2.55
CA ASP A 120 17.77 -4.14 -3.74
C ASP A 120 18.66 -4.18 -4.99
N CYS A 121 18.46 -5.14 -5.89
CA CYS A 121 19.23 -5.18 -7.14
C CYS A 121 18.97 -3.97 -8.06
N HIS A 122 17.79 -3.36 -8.00
CA HIS A 122 17.46 -2.17 -8.79
C HIS A 122 17.90 -0.88 -8.09
N LYS A 123 18.78 -0.14 -8.77
CA LYS A 123 19.27 1.17 -8.31
C LYS A 123 18.16 2.12 -7.87
N LYS A 124 17.09 2.23 -8.68
CA LYS A 124 15.96 3.14 -8.38
C LYS A 124 15.24 2.77 -7.08
N THR A 125 15.11 1.48 -6.78
CA THR A 125 14.52 1.00 -5.53
C THR A 125 15.42 1.33 -4.34
N ARG A 126 16.73 1.07 -4.46
CA ARG A 126 17.71 1.39 -3.41
C ARG A 126 17.72 2.87 -3.06
N GLU A 127 17.83 3.73 -4.06
CA GLU A 127 17.89 5.18 -3.88
C GLU A 127 16.62 5.72 -3.23
N MET A 128 15.45 5.22 -3.65
CA MET A 128 14.18 5.61 -3.04
C MET A 128 14.08 5.13 -1.59
N ALA A 129 14.44 3.87 -1.31
CA ALA A 129 14.38 3.32 0.03
C ALA A 129 15.32 4.07 0.99
N GLN A 130 16.55 4.38 0.55
CA GLN A 130 17.50 5.16 1.33
C GLN A 130 16.97 6.57 1.60
N ALA A 131 16.47 7.26 0.58
CA ALA A 131 15.91 8.60 0.76
C ALA A 131 14.78 8.63 1.80
N ARG A 132 13.89 7.61 1.80
CA ARG A 132 12.83 7.51 2.80
C ARG A 132 13.32 7.14 4.19
N LEU A 133 14.40 6.37 4.31
CA LEU A 133 15.03 6.09 5.60
C LEU A 133 15.70 7.34 6.19
N ASP A 134 16.35 8.14 5.35
CA ASP A 134 17.00 9.38 5.76
C ASP A 134 15.96 10.38 6.30
N GLU A 135 14.82 10.52 5.61
CA GLU A 135 13.67 11.33 6.07
C GLU A 135 13.19 10.91 7.48
N LEU A 136 13.13 9.60 7.78
CA LEU A 136 12.73 9.11 9.10
C LEU A 136 13.74 9.44 10.20
N SER A 137 15.02 9.56 9.85
CA SER A 137 16.09 9.88 10.80
C SER A 137 16.18 11.37 11.13
N ASP A 138 15.78 12.23 10.21
CA ASP A 138 15.76 13.69 10.41
C ASP A 138 14.56 14.16 11.26
N ASP A 139 13.48 13.39 11.30
CA ASP A 139 12.26 13.68 12.07
C ASP A 139 12.29 13.16 13.53
N SER A 140 13.37 12.49 13.96
CA SER A 140 13.53 11.86 15.30
C SER A 140 14.39 12.69 16.26
#